data_AF-A0A967I2P7-F1
#
_entry.id   AF-A0A967I2P7-F1
#
_cell.length_a   1.000
_cell.length_b   1.000
_cell.length_c   1.000
_cell.angle_alpha   90.00
_cell.angle_beta   90.00
_cell.angle_gamma   90.00
#
_symmetry.space_group_name_H-M   'P 1'
#
loop_
_entity.id
_entity.type
_entity.pdbx_description
1 polymer ?
#
loop_
_entity_poly.entity_id
_entity_poly.type
_entity_poly.pdbx_seq_one_letter_code
_entity_poly.pdbx_strand_id
1 'polypeptide(L)' 'RIEESAIENLIVTDSIPLQPETKGCRKIKVLTVANLLGEAIKRTHL' A
#
# COMPACT_ATOMS: atom_id res chain seq x y z
N ARG A 1 -14.28 -11.36 -2.74
CA ARG A 1 -13.07 -12.20 -2.48
C ARG A 1 -12.29 -11.81 -1.23
N ILE A 2 -11.56 -10.68 -1.17
CA ILE A 2 -10.78 -10.33 0.05
C ILE A 2 -11.70 -10.01 1.23
N GLU A 3 -12.72 -9.19 1.01
CA GLU A 3 -13.71 -8.83 2.05
C GLU A 3 -14.39 -10.08 2.65
N GLU A 4 -14.69 -11.09 1.84
CA GLU A 4 -15.36 -12.34 2.25
C GLU A 4 -14.41 -13.42 2.76
N SER A 5 -13.09 -13.18 2.73
CA SER A 5 -12.09 -14.18 3.13
C SER A 5 -11.93 -14.27 4.65
N ALA A 6 -11.23 -15.30 5.13
CA ALA A 6 -10.82 -15.40 6.53
C ALA A 6 -9.70 -14.42 6.93
N ILE A 7 -9.21 -13.59 6.00
CA ILE A 7 -8.18 -12.58 6.28
C ILE A 7 -8.78 -11.52 7.21
N GLU A 8 -8.04 -11.19 8.28
CA GLU A 8 -8.41 -10.14 9.21
C GLU A 8 -7.98 -8.77 8.69
N ASN A 9 -6.70 -8.63 8.30
CA ASN A 9 -6.12 -7.41 7.77
C ASN A 9 -5.15 -7.72 6.61
N LEU A 10 -5.22 -6.91 5.56
CA LEU A 10 -4.32 -6.91 4.41
C LEU A 10 -3.60 -5.57 4.35
N ILE A 11 -2.34 -5.55 4.74
CA ILE A 11 -1.51 -4.34 4.72
C ILE A 11 -0.74 -4.31 3.40
N VAL A 12 -0.86 -3.22 2.65
CA VAL A 12 -0.22 -3.03 1.35
C VAL A 12 0.52 -1.70 1.28
N THR A 13 1.42 -1.54 0.31
CA THR A 13 2.11 -0.29 0.05
C THR A 13 1.39 0.55 -0.99
N ASP A 14 1.64 1.86 -1.01
CA ASP A 14 1.16 2.79 -2.05
C ASP A 14 2.00 2.77 -3.34
N SER A 15 2.84 1.75 -3.55
CA SER A 15 3.65 1.59 -4.77
C SER A 15 2.82 1.38 -6.03
N ILE A 16 1.57 0.90 -5.88
CA ILE A 16 0.57 0.82 -6.95
C ILE A 16 -0.69 1.52 -6.45
N PRO A 17 -1.27 2.46 -7.22
CA PRO A 17 -2.51 3.13 -6.84
C PRO A 17 -3.66 2.13 -6.68
N LEU A 18 -4.38 2.22 -5.55
CA LEU A 18 -5.60 1.44 -5.37
C LEU A 18 -6.71 1.91 -6.30
N GLN A 19 -7.46 0.95 -6.83
CA GLN A 19 -8.62 1.24 -7.66
C GLN A 19 -9.77 1.78 -6.78
N PRO A 20 -10.68 2.61 -7.32
CA PRO A 20 -11.79 3.18 -6.55
C PRO A 20 -12.63 2.11 -5.84
N GLU A 21 -12.81 0.95 -6.45
CA GLU A 21 -13.62 -0.17 -5.97
C GLU A 21 -12.95 -0.86 -4.76
N THR A 22 -11.62 -0.74 -4.62
CA THR A 22 -10.88 -1.28 -3.47
C THR A 22 -10.88 -0.35 -2.26
N LYS A 23 -11.23 0.93 -2.41
CA LYS A 23 -11.32 1.88 -1.28
C LYS A 23 -12.41 1.53 -0.26
N GLY A 24 -13.40 0.71 -0.65
CA GLY A 24 -14.48 0.26 0.24
C GLY A 24 -14.15 -1.01 1.06
N CYS A 25 -13.02 -1.68 0.78
CA CYS A 25 -12.65 -2.92 1.47
C CYS A 25 -12.05 -2.60 2.85
N ARG A 26 -12.79 -2.92 3.92
CA ARG A 26 -12.42 -2.57 5.30
C ARG A 26 -11.17 -3.29 5.80
N LYS A 27 -10.82 -4.40 5.15
CA LYS A 27 -9.65 -5.22 5.49
C LYS A 27 -8.35 -4.65 4.94
N ILE A 28 -8.39 -3.70 4.00
CA ILE A 28 -7.18 -3.19 3.35
C ILE A 28 -6.69 -1.93 4.06
N LYS A 29 -5.42 -1.94 4.46
CA LYS A 29 -4.73 -0.77 5.01
C LYS A 29 -3.52 -0.45 4.15
N VAL A 30 -3.41 0.80 3.70
CA VAL A 30 -2.29 1.26 2.88
C VAL A 30 -1.25 1.96 3.75
N LEU A 31 0.02 1.61 3.57
CA LEU A 31 1.17 2.30 4.14
C LEU A 31 2.00 2.93 3.02
N THR A 32 2.57 4.10 3.29
CA THR A 32 3.39 4.78 2.29
C THR A 32 4.83 4.27 2.30
N VAL A 33 5.41 4.08 1.11
CA VAL A 33 6.85 3.84 0.92
C VAL A 33 7.63 5.08 0.50
N ALA A 34 6.98 6.25 0.42
CA ALA A 34 7.59 7.49 -0.08
C ALA A 34 8.92 7.84 0.64
N ASN A 35 8.97 7.70 1.97
CA ASN A 35 10.19 7.99 2.74
C ASN A 35 11.36 7.05 2.37
N LEU A 36 11.07 5.76 2.15
CA LEU A 36 12.09 4.77 1.77
C LEU A 36 12.64 5.06 0.37
N LEU A 37 11.75 5.40 -0.57
CA LEU A 37 12.14 5.75 -1.93
C LEU A 37 12.91 7.07 -1.99
N GLY A 38 12.51 8.07 -1.19
CA GLY A 38 13.24 9.33 -1.09
C GLY A 38 14.68 9.13 -0.59
N GLU A 39 14.86 8.28 0.43
CA GLU A 39 16.20 7.94 0.93
C GLU A 39 17.02 7.17 -0.11
N ALA A 40 16.39 6.26 -0.88
CA ALA A 40 17.07 5.53 -1.95
C ALA A 40 17.58 6.48 -3.06
N ILE A 41 16.75 7.44 -3.49
CA ILE A 41 17.15 8.47 -4.47
C ILE A 41 18.32 9.30 -3.95
N LYS A 42 18.26 9.71 -2.67
CA LYS A 42 19.33 10.47 -2.03
C LYS A 42 20.67 9.73 -2.03
N ARG A 43 20.67 8.40 -1.93
CA ARG A 43 21.91 7.60 -1.88
C ARG A 43 22.50 7.29 -3.25
N THR A 44 21.67 7.27 -4.29
CA THR A 44 22.10 6.86 -5.64
C THR A 44 22.35 8.02 -6.59
N HIS A 45 21.76 9.18 -6.34
CA HIS A 45 21.82 10.33 -7.26
C HIS A 45 22.38 11.62 -6.64
N LEU A 46 22.12 11.88 -5.36
CA LEU A 46 22.58 13.08 -4.64
C LEU A 46 23.92 12.84 -3.94
#